data_AF-A0A819WYV2-F1
#
_entry.id   AF-A0A819WYV2-F1
#
_cell.length_a   1.000
_cell.length_b   1.000
_cell.length_c   1.000
_cell.angle_alpha   90.00
_cell.angle_beta   90.00
_cell.angle_gamma   90.00
#
_symmetry.space_group_name_H-M   'P 1'
#
loop_
_entity.id
_entity.type
_entity.pdbx_description
1 polymer ?
#
loop_
_entity_poly.entity_id
_entity_poly.type
_entity_poly.pdbx_seq_one_letter_code
_entity_poly.pdbx_strand_id
1 'polypeptide(L)' 'MYLIKYVIIYFIFCFYNLSANDSNFNPYETLGLSRTASDKDIRQAYKKLAKQWHPDKNSQPNANDQFTKINNAYEVK' A
#
# COMPACT_ATOMS: atom_id res chain seq x y z
N MET A 1 -31.24 -15.80 -25.81
CA MET A 1 -29.99 -16.61 -25.76
C MET A 1 -28.69 -15.79 -25.79
N TYR A 2 -28.62 -14.63 -26.47
CA TYR A 2 -27.38 -13.82 -26.50
C TYR A 2 -27.14 -12.97 -25.24
N LEU A 3 -28.19 -12.46 -24.60
CA LEU A 3 -28.08 -11.62 -23.40
C LEU A 3 -27.37 -12.34 -22.23
N ILE A 4 -27.69 -13.62 -22.02
CA ILE A 4 -27.08 -14.44 -20.97
C ILE A 4 -25.57 -14.64 -21.23
N LYS A 5 -25.15 -14.76 -22.49
CA LYS A 5 -23.73 -14.85 -22.85
C LYS A 5 -22.97 -13.57 -22.49
N TYR A 6 -23.53 -12.39 -22.75
CA TYR A 6 -22.88 -11.12 -22.40
C TYR A 6 -22.77 -10.91 -20.88
N VAL A 7 -23.79 -11.30 -20.11
CA VAL A 7 -23.76 -11.23 -18.65
C VAL A 7 -22.67 -12.14 -18.08
N ILE A 8 -22.55 -13.37 -18.60
CA ILE A 8 -21.52 -14.32 -18.19
C ILE A 8 -20.13 -13.82 -18.54
N ILE A 9 -19.93 -13.30 -19.76
CA ILE A 9 -18.64 -12.72 -20.18
C ILE A 9 -18.25 -11.52 -19.31
N TYR A 10 -19.21 -10.65 -18.98
CA TYR A 10 -18.97 -9.50 -18.10
C TYR A 10 -18.63 -9.94 -16.67
N PHE A 11 -19.30 -10.98 -16.15
CA PHE A 11 -19.00 -11.54 -14.84
C PHE A 11 -17.61 -12.18 -14.78
N ILE A 12 -17.25 -12.94 -15.81
CA ILE A 12 -15.92 -13.55 -15.95
C ILE A 12 -14.84 -12.47 -16.06
N PHE A 13 -15.06 -11.44 -16.88
CA PHE A 13 -14.16 -10.30 -17.00
C PHE A 13 -14.00 -9.56 -15.66
N CYS A 14 -15.10 -9.33 -14.93
CA CYS A 14 -15.06 -8.70 -13.62
C CYS A 14 -14.29 -9.55 -12.60
N PHE A 15 -14.45 -10.88 -12.64
CA PHE A 15 -13.74 -11.82 -11.76
C PHE A 15 -12.23 -11.86 -12.06
N TYR A 16 -11.83 -11.80 -13.34
CA TYR A 16 -10.43 -11.68 -13.73
C TYR A 16 -9.79 -10.38 -13.24
N ASN A 17 -10.52 -9.25 -13.30
CA ASN A 17 -10.03 -7.96 -12.79
C ASN A 17 -9.96 -7.90 -11.24
N LEU A 18 -10.67 -8.78 -10.53
CA LEU A 18 -10.70 -8.83 -9.07
C LEU A 18 -9.49 -9.57 -8.45
N SER A 19 -8.73 -10.33 -9.24
CA SER A 19 -7.62 -11.17 -8.75
C SER A 19 -6.27 -10.44 -8.59
N ALA A 20 -6.19 -9.13 -8.82
CA ALA A 20 -4.98 -8.36 -8.60
C ALA A 20 -4.79 -8.00 -7.11
N ASN A 21 -4.68 -9.03 -6.26
CA ASN A 21 -4.33 -8.87 -4.86
C ASN A 21 -2.82 -9.06 -4.74
N ASP A 22 -2.06 -7.97 -4.85
CA ASP A 22 -0.62 -8.00 -4.60
C ASP A 22 -0.39 -8.12 -3.08
N SER A 23 -0.38 -9.36 -2.60
CA SER A 23 -0.17 -9.71 -1.20
C SER A 23 1.30 -9.63 -0.76
N ASN A 24 2.20 -9.03 -1.57
CA ASN A 24 3.59 -8.80 -1.18
C ASN A 24 3.75 -7.44 -0.46
N PHE A 25 3.09 -7.27 0.68
CA PHE A 25 3.38 -6.13 1.55
C PHE A 25 4.78 -6.28 2.15
N ASN A 26 5.77 -5.62 1.55
CA ASN A 26 7.11 -5.55 2.09
C ASN A 26 7.28 -4.24 2.92
N PRO A 27 7.40 -4.34 4.26
CA PRO A 27 7.52 -3.16 5.12
C PRO A 27 8.81 -2.36 4.83
N TYR A 28 9.89 -3.04 4.44
CA TYR A 28 11.15 -2.39 4.08
C TYR A 28 11.01 -1.53 2.82
N GLU A 29 10.32 -2.03 1.80
CA GLU A 29 10.04 -1.27 0.57
C GLU A 29 9.12 -0.08 0.83
N THR A 30 8.14 -0.24 1.71
CA THR A 30 7.23 0.85 2.12
C THR A 30 7.99 1.99 2.80
N LEU A 31 9.07 1.68 3.52
CA LEU A 31 9.96 2.67 4.13
C LEU A 31 11.09 3.13 3.20
N GLY A 32 11.20 2.56 1.99
CA GLY A 32 12.26 2.86 1.03
C GLY A 32 13.64 2.32 1.46
N LEU A 33 13.67 1.20 2.18
CA LEU A 33 14.85 0.58 2.74
C LEU A 33 15.12 -0.81 2.16
N SER A 34 16.38 -1.23 2.22
CA SER A 34 16.76 -2.63 1.98
C SER A 34 16.30 -3.52 3.13
N ARG A 35 16.07 -4.81 2.85
CA ARG A 35 15.84 -5.85 3.87
C ARG A 35 17.03 -6.02 4.84
N THR A 36 18.20 -5.50 4.47
CA THR A 36 19.42 -5.50 5.31
C THR A 36 19.59 -4.22 6.13
N ALA A 37 18.59 -3.32 6.11
CA ALA A 37 18.66 -2.07 6.85
C ALA A 37 18.70 -2.30 8.36
N SER A 38 19.47 -1.47 9.06
CA SER A 38 19.56 -1.57 10.51
C SER A 38 18.32 -0.96 11.19
N ASP A 39 18.08 -1.34 12.44
CA ASP A 39 17.05 -0.72 13.29
C ASP A 39 17.18 0.80 13.41
N LYS A 40 18.39 1.33 13.24
CA LYS A 40 18.64 2.77 13.25
C LYS A 40 18.12 3.41 11.95
N ASP A 41 18.37 2.76 10.81
CA ASP A 41 17.92 3.23 9.50
C ASP A 41 16.40 3.20 9.40
N ILE A 42 15.76 2.14 9.92
CA ILE A 42 14.30 2.03 9.99
C ILE A 42 13.69 3.17 10.80
N ARG A 43 14.23 3.44 12.00
CA ARG A 43 13.76 4.55 12.85
C ARG A 43 13.97 5.91 12.19
N GLN A 44 15.06 6.08 11.45
CA GLN A 44 15.34 7.33 10.74
C GLN A 44 14.41 7.54 9.54
N ALA A 45 14.18 6.50 8.75
CA ALA A 45 13.26 6.52 7.61
C ALA A 45 11.83 6.80 8.07
N TYR A 46 11.36 6.09 9.12
CA TYR A 46 10.04 6.32 9.72
C TYR A 46 9.86 7.78 10.14
N LYS A 47 10.80 8.36 10.91
CA LYS A 47 10.71 9.77 11.35
C LYS A 47 10.63 10.75 10.18
N LYS A 48 11.40 10.51 9.12
CA LYS A 48 11.40 11.36 7.92
C LYS A 48 10.05 11.29 7.20
N LEU A 49 9.56 10.08 6.96
CA LEU A 49 8.30 9.84 6.25
C LEU A 49 7.08 10.30 7.06
N ALA A 50 7.06 10.05 8.37
CA ALA A 50 6.01 10.50 9.27
C ALA A 50 5.89 12.04 9.28
N LYS A 51 7.01 12.77 9.24
CA LYS A 51 6.99 14.24 9.14
C LYS A 51 6.49 14.73 7.77
N GLN A 52 6.79 14.00 6.71
CA GLN A 52 6.39 14.33 5.34
C GLN A 52 4.91 14.06 5.08
N TRP A 53 4.37 12.98 5.64
CA TRP A 53 2.99 12.52 5.42
C TRP A 53 2.06 12.82 6.59
N HIS A 54 2.51 13.57 7.60
CA HIS A 54 1.68 13.91 8.76
C HIS A 54 0.37 14.59 8.32
N PRO A 55 -0.81 14.11 8.73
CA PRO A 55 -2.10 14.62 8.26
C PRO A 55 -2.27 16.12 8.55
N ASP A 56 -1.75 16.61 9.68
CA ASP A 56 -1.82 18.04 10.02
C ASP A 56 -0.98 18.95 9.10
N LYS A 57 0.07 18.41 8.47
CA LYS A 57 1.03 19.20 7.66
C LYS A 57 0.92 18.93 6.17
N ASN A 58 0.29 17.83 5.80
CA ASN A 58 0.16 17.38 4.42
C ASN A 58 -1.31 17.25 4.06
N SER A 59 -1.81 18.18 3.25
CA SER A 59 -3.20 18.23 2.79
C SER A 59 -3.47 17.35 1.57
N GLN A 60 -2.55 16.47 1.17
CA GLN A 60 -2.82 15.56 0.07
C GLN A 60 -3.90 14.54 0.48
N PRO A 61 -4.83 14.20 -0.44
CA PRO A 61 -5.94 13.29 -0.15
C PRO A 61 -5.48 11.88 0.24
N ASN A 62 -4.26 11.48 -0.15
CA ASN A 62 -3.66 10.20 0.19
C ASN A 62 -2.72 10.27 1.40
N ALA A 63 -2.58 11.42 2.07
CA ALA A 63 -1.60 11.58 3.14
C ALA A 63 -1.90 10.68 4.33
N ASN A 64 -3.18 10.56 4.69
CA ASN A 64 -3.64 9.65 5.73
C ASN A 64 -3.31 8.20 5.41
N ASP A 65 -3.65 7.74 4.20
CA ASP A 65 -3.39 6.36 3.77
C ASP A 65 -1.89 6.03 3.75
N GLN A 66 -1.07 6.97 3.27
CA GLN A 66 0.39 6.82 3.29
C GLN A 66 0.92 6.78 4.72
N PHE A 67 0.44 7.66 5.59
CA PHE A 67 0.84 7.69 7.00
C PHE A 67 0.50 6.36 7.70
N THR A 68 -0.69 5.82 7.46
CA THR A 68 -1.10 4.50 7.98
C THR A 68 -0.19 3.38 7.44
N LYS A 69 0.15 3.38 6.14
CA LYS A 69 1.09 2.39 5.56
C LYS A 69 2.47 2.47 6.20
N ILE A 70 2.99 3.69 6.41
CA ILE A 70 4.28 3.93 7.06
C ILE A 70 4.26 3.44 8.51
N ASN A 71 3.17 3.67 9.24
CA ASN A 71 3.02 3.21 10.61
C ASN A 71 2.96 1.67 10.68
N ASN A 72 2.14 1.04 9.84
CA ASN A 72 2.05 -0.41 9.76
C ASN A 72 3.41 -1.05 9.39
N ALA A 73 4.15 -0.44 8.45
CA ALA A 73 5.47 -0.91 8.07
C ALA A 73 6.49 -0.84 9.23
N TYR A 74 6.38 0.18 10.08
CA TYR A 74 7.23 0.33 11.26
C TYR A 74 6.85 -0.64 12.40
N GLU A 75 5.57 -0.96 12.56
CA GLU A 75 5.08 -1.90 13.58
C GLU A 75 5.42 -3.37 13.26
N VAL A 76 5.47 -3.72 11.97
CA VAL A 76 5.72 -5.10 11.49
C VAL A 76 7.22 -5.42 11.32
N LYS A 77 8.10 -4.40 11.39
CA LYS A 77 9.54 -4.48 11.02
C LYS A 77 10.35 -5.60 11.67
#